data_AF-A0A2H6H9E7-F1
#
_entry.id   AF-A0A2H6H9E7-F1
#
_cell.length_a   1.000
_cell.length_b   1.000
_cell.length_c   1.000
_cell.angle_alpha   90.00
_cell.angle_beta   90.00
_cell.angle_gamma   90.00
#
_symmetry.space_group_name_H-M   'P 1'
#
loop_
_entity.id
_entity.type
_entity.pdbx_description
1 polymer ?
#
loop_
_entity_poly.entity_id
_entity_poly.type
_entity_poly.pdbx_seq_one_letter_code
_entity_poly.pdbx_strand_id
1 'polypeptide(L)'
;MSAQSPVSSGASSIDSGEAFFEWTVPSILLSTFLRQVGFEGNGLVKIDIEGAESAITEDIRKVGEYPQTAVHLSLHPPLWGNKDGTASAILNMTRQFKVFDVQGSPLSRETLQSMMLTDERNPSWGTAWGNFFEVVLESKA
;
A
#
# COMPACT_ATOMS: atom_id res chain seq x y z
N MET A 1 -15.39 45.50 17.39
CA MET A 1 -14.73 44.98 16.17
C MET A 1 -13.24 45.14 16.37
N SER A 2 -12.55 44.06 16.72
CA SER A 2 -11.09 44.04 16.88
C SER A 2 -10.58 42.83 16.10
N ALA A 3 -9.93 43.08 14.99
CA ALA A 3 -9.31 42.05 14.16
C ALA A 3 -8.05 41.54 14.87
N GLN A 4 -8.00 40.24 15.15
CA GLN A 4 -6.79 39.55 15.58
C GLN A 4 -5.87 39.38 14.37
N SER A 5 -4.60 39.74 14.53
CA SER A 5 -3.54 39.43 13.56
C SER A 5 -3.18 37.95 13.65
N PRO A 6 -2.92 37.25 12.54
CA PRO A 6 -2.49 35.86 12.59
C PRO A 6 -1.03 35.77 13.08
N VAL A 7 -0.81 34.85 14.01
CA VAL A 7 0.50 34.45 14.53
C VAL A 7 1.24 33.72 13.40
N SER A 8 2.39 34.26 12.99
CA SER A 8 3.30 33.61 12.05
C SER A 8 3.88 32.34 12.67
N SER A 9 3.58 31.18 12.09
CA SER A 9 4.28 29.93 12.40
C SER A 9 5.73 30.06 11.93
N GLY A 10 6.66 30.10 12.90
CA GLY A 10 8.10 30.18 12.62
C GLY A 10 8.60 28.91 11.93
N ALA A 11 9.07 29.05 10.70
CA ALA A 11 9.97 28.10 10.08
C ALA A 11 11.37 28.36 10.64
N SER A 12 11.95 27.40 11.35
CA SER A 12 13.38 27.41 11.66
C SER A 12 14.14 27.08 10.38
N SER A 13 14.79 28.08 9.78
CA SER A 13 15.63 27.94 8.60
C SER A 13 16.93 27.21 8.95
N ILE A 14 17.16 26.05 8.33
CA ILE A 14 18.51 25.54 8.11
C ILE A 14 18.90 26.03 6.71
N ASP A 15 19.72 27.09 6.68
CA ASP A 15 20.27 27.64 5.46
C ASP A 15 21.46 26.79 5.03
N SER A 16 21.24 25.92 4.05
CA SER A 16 22.30 25.15 3.42
C SER A 16 22.27 25.36 1.91
N GLY A 17 22.40 26.61 1.45
CA GLY A 17 23.13 27.03 0.24
C GLY A 17 22.89 26.36 -1.13
N GLU A 18 22.00 25.39 -1.26
CA GLU A 18 21.62 24.72 -2.49
C GLU A 18 20.15 25.02 -2.76
N ALA A 19 19.85 25.42 -3.99
CA ALA A 19 18.49 25.65 -4.42
C ALA A 19 17.70 24.34 -4.31
N PHE A 20 16.98 24.16 -3.20
CA PHE A 20 16.01 23.08 -3.05
C PHE A 20 14.95 23.28 -4.13
N PHE A 21 14.98 22.42 -5.14
CA PHE A 21 13.87 22.27 -6.05
C PHE A 21 12.67 21.78 -5.24
N GLU A 22 11.66 22.64 -5.09
CA GLU A 22 10.42 22.28 -4.41
C GLU A 22 9.58 21.43 -5.37
N TRP A 23 9.75 20.11 -5.29
CA TRP A 23 8.96 19.18 -6.08
C TRP A 23 7.54 19.13 -5.53
N THR A 24 6.57 19.50 -6.36
CA THR A 24 5.16 19.21 -6.07
C THR A 24 4.84 17.81 -6.58
N VAL A 25 4.44 16.91 -5.68
CA VAL A 25 3.97 15.57 -6.04
C VAL A 25 2.43 15.56 -6.00
N PRO A 26 1.73 15.65 -7.14
CA PRO A 26 0.29 15.55 -7.16
C PRO A 26 -0.15 14.14 -6.74
N SER A 27 -1.07 14.04 -5.78
CA SER A 27 -1.58 12.77 -5.25
C SER A 27 -3.11 12.77 -5.18
N ILE A 28 -3.72 11.60 -5.35
CA ILE A 28 -5.17 11.39 -5.19
C ILE A 28 -5.42 10.20 -4.26
N LEU A 29 -6.45 10.30 -3.43
CA LEU A 29 -6.91 9.15 -2.64
C LEU A 29 -7.54 8.10 -3.57
N LEU A 30 -7.20 6.82 -3.38
CA LEU A 30 -7.74 5.71 -4.18
C LEU A 30 -9.26 5.76 -4.29
N SER A 31 -9.98 6.00 -3.18
CA SER A 31 -11.44 6.12 -3.18
C SER A 31 -11.98 7.27 -4.04
N THR A 32 -11.23 8.37 -4.15
CA THR A 32 -11.62 9.50 -5.01
C THR A 32 -11.40 9.14 -6.47
N PHE A 33 -10.28 8.46 -6.78
CA PHE A 33 -10.00 7.98 -8.13
C PHE A 33 -11.06 6.97 -8.59
N LEU A 34 -11.35 5.93 -7.80
CA LEU A 34 -12.35 4.92 -8.12
C LEU A 34 -13.73 5.53 -8.41
N ARG A 35 -14.14 6.54 -7.62
CA ARG A 35 -15.38 7.28 -7.88
C ARG A 35 -15.33 8.09 -9.18
N GLN A 36 -14.21 8.75 -9.48
CA GLN A 36 -14.06 9.56 -10.69
C GLN A 36 -14.12 8.73 -11.97
N VAL A 37 -13.56 7.51 -11.94
CA VAL A 37 -13.60 6.60 -13.09
C VAL A 37 -14.91 5.79 -13.17
N GLY A 38 -15.84 5.98 -12.22
CA GLY A 38 -17.09 5.23 -12.16
C GLY A 38 -16.87 3.73 -11.93
N PHE A 39 -15.90 3.36 -11.09
CA PHE A 39 -15.67 1.95 -10.75
C PHE A 39 -16.84 1.42 -9.91
N GLU A 40 -17.51 0.38 -10.39
CA GLU A 40 -18.68 -0.23 -9.75
C GLU A 40 -18.42 -1.65 -9.23
N GLY A 41 -17.19 -2.14 -9.37
CA GLY A 41 -16.79 -3.51 -9.06
C GLY A 41 -16.61 -4.39 -10.30
N ASN A 42 -16.72 -5.71 -10.15
CA ASN A 42 -16.52 -6.71 -11.21
C ASN A 42 -15.22 -6.48 -12.01
N GLY A 43 -14.10 -6.42 -11.30
CA GLY A 43 -12.82 -6.05 -11.90
C GLY A 43 -11.62 -6.33 -11.01
N LEU A 44 -10.45 -5.92 -11.51
CA LEU A 44 -9.17 -6.04 -10.82
C LEU A 44 -8.61 -4.64 -10.55
N VAL A 45 -8.28 -4.35 -9.29
CA VAL A 45 -7.54 -3.15 -8.91
C VAL A 45 -6.12 -3.55 -8.55
N LYS A 46 -5.13 -3.01 -9.27
CA LYS A 46 -3.72 -3.16 -8.89
C LYS A 46 -3.33 -2.06 -7.90
N ILE A 47 -2.79 -2.46 -6.76
CA ILE A 47 -2.21 -1.57 -5.74
C ILE A 47 -0.73 -1.89 -5.69
N ASP A 48 0.09 -0.94 -6.13
CA ASP A 48 1.55 -0.99 -6.05
C ASP A 48 2.02 0.03 -5.00
N ILE A 49 2.81 -0.42 -4.04
CA ILE A 49 3.17 0.39 -2.86
C ILE A 49 4.68 0.47 -2.71
N GLU A 50 5.16 1.70 -2.76
CA GLU A 50 6.56 2.07 -2.50
C GLU A 50 6.57 3.15 -1.41
N GLY A 51 7.00 2.81 -0.18
CA GLY A 51 7.21 3.78 0.90
C GLY A 51 5.94 4.40 1.51
N ALA A 52 4.76 3.83 1.22
CA ALA A 52 3.46 4.26 1.76
C ALA A 52 2.70 3.10 2.43
N GLU A 53 3.42 2.21 3.08
CA GLU A 53 2.92 0.95 3.63
C GLU A 53 1.79 1.13 4.62
N SER A 54 1.78 2.23 5.39
CA SER A 54 0.71 2.51 6.35
C SER A 54 -0.66 2.73 5.69
N ALA A 55 -0.70 3.07 4.40
CA ALA A 55 -1.94 3.28 3.65
C ALA A 55 -2.53 1.98 3.07
N ILE A 56 -1.73 0.90 2.99
CA ILE A 56 -2.10 -0.34 2.28
C ILE A 56 -3.39 -0.96 2.79
N THR A 57 -3.57 -0.97 4.12
CA THR A 57 -4.68 -1.66 4.75
C THR A 57 -6.00 -0.97 4.47
N GLU A 58 -5.98 0.36 4.48
CA GLU A 58 -7.14 1.18 4.16
C GLU A 58 -7.50 1.10 2.68
N ASP A 59 -6.50 1.04 1.79
CA ASP A 59 -6.73 0.91 0.35
C ASP A 59 -7.26 -0.48 -0.02
N ILE A 60 -6.70 -1.56 0.54
CA ILE A 60 -7.26 -2.91 0.42
C ILE A 60 -8.71 -2.94 0.94
N ARG A 61 -8.97 -2.32 2.09
CA ARG A 61 -10.31 -2.26 2.69
C ARG A 61 -11.32 -1.61 1.76
N LYS A 62 -10.99 -0.43 1.21
CA LYS A 62 -11.84 0.31 0.27
C LYS A 62 -12.14 -0.48 -0.99
N VAL A 63 -11.15 -1.16 -1.56
CA VAL A 63 -11.39 -1.99 -2.75
C VAL A 63 -12.28 -3.19 -2.41
N GLY A 64 -12.10 -3.77 -1.22
CA GLY A 64 -12.94 -4.85 -0.73
C GLY A 64 -14.42 -4.50 -0.52
N GLU A 65 -14.80 -3.22 -0.53
CA GLU A 65 -16.21 -2.78 -0.47
C GLU A 65 -16.94 -2.97 -1.81
N TYR A 66 -16.21 -3.15 -2.91
CA TYR A 66 -16.79 -3.32 -4.23
C TYR A 66 -17.10 -4.80 -4.53
N PRO A 67 -18.29 -5.11 -5.07
CA PRO A 67 -18.68 -6.48 -5.36
C PRO A 67 -17.78 -7.09 -6.45
N GLN A 68 -17.52 -8.39 -6.36
CA GLN A 68 -16.79 -9.17 -7.37
C GLN A 68 -15.45 -8.52 -7.77
N THR A 69 -14.74 -7.94 -6.81
CA THR A 69 -13.49 -7.23 -7.06
C THR A 69 -12.32 -8.02 -6.50
N ALA A 70 -11.27 -8.12 -7.31
CA ALA A 70 -9.98 -8.63 -6.88
C ALA A 70 -8.98 -7.49 -6.72
N VAL A 71 -8.07 -7.62 -5.76
CA VAL A 71 -6.92 -6.74 -5.57
C VAL A 71 -5.66 -7.46 -6.01
N HIS A 72 -4.91 -6.91 -6.95
CA HIS A 72 -3.54 -7.33 -7.23
C HIS A 72 -2.61 -6.45 -6.40
N LEU A 73 -2.01 -7.04 -5.37
CA LEU A 73 -1.19 -6.32 -4.40
C LEU A 73 0.29 -6.58 -4.65
N SER A 74 1.06 -5.54 -4.96
CA SER A 74 2.52 -5.60 -5.02
C SER A 74 3.09 -5.16 -3.67
N LEU A 75 3.92 -6.01 -3.07
CA LEU A 75 4.47 -5.84 -1.72
C LEU A 75 5.98 -5.78 -1.76
N HIS A 76 6.53 -4.75 -1.12
CA HIS A 76 7.96 -4.46 -1.09
C HIS A 76 8.55 -4.48 0.34
N PRO A 77 8.57 -5.65 1.04
CA PRO A 77 9.02 -5.75 2.43
C PRO A 77 10.35 -5.10 2.81
N PRO A 78 11.40 -5.12 1.96
CA PRO A 78 12.68 -4.50 2.28
C PRO A 78 12.61 -2.99 2.55
N LEU A 79 11.54 -2.31 2.11
CA LEU A 79 11.36 -0.87 2.28
C LEU A 79 10.61 -0.51 3.58
N TRP A 80 10.15 -1.50 4.35
CA TRP A 80 9.26 -1.27 5.49
C TRP A 80 10.03 -0.87 6.74
N GLY A 81 9.76 0.34 7.25
CA GLY A 81 10.35 0.81 8.51
C GLY A 81 9.91 -0.01 9.74
N ASN A 82 8.66 -0.49 9.77
CA ASN A 82 8.12 -1.39 10.80
C ASN A 82 7.56 -2.66 10.13
N LYS A 83 8.46 -3.61 9.83
CA LYS A 83 8.16 -4.83 9.07
C LYS A 83 7.09 -5.69 9.76
N ASP A 84 7.22 -5.96 11.06
CA ASP A 84 6.28 -6.79 11.83
C ASP A 84 4.89 -6.16 11.97
N GLY A 85 4.84 -4.85 12.24
CA GLY A 85 3.59 -4.12 12.35
C GLY A 85 2.83 -4.09 11.02
N THR A 86 3.55 -3.83 9.93
CA THR A 86 3.00 -3.80 8.56
C THR A 86 2.51 -5.19 8.15
N ALA A 87 3.32 -6.23 8.34
CA ALA A 87 2.94 -7.62 8.07
C ALA A 87 1.69 -8.03 8.86
N SER A 88 1.64 -7.71 10.15
CA SER A 88 0.46 -8.00 10.99
C SER A 88 -0.79 -7.29 10.49
N ALA A 89 -0.67 -6.04 10.08
CA ALA A 89 -1.79 -5.24 9.58
C ALA A 89 -2.33 -5.81 8.25
N ILE A 90 -1.44 -6.13 7.31
CA ILE A 90 -1.79 -6.77 6.03
C ILE A 90 -2.44 -8.12 6.28
N LEU A 91 -1.84 -8.99 7.10
CA LEU A 91 -2.41 -10.30 7.46
C LEU A 91 -3.80 -10.17 8.07
N ASN A 92 -4.04 -9.18 8.92
CA ASN A 92 -5.37 -8.99 9.48
C ASN A 92 -6.39 -8.61 8.39
N MET A 93 -6.02 -7.74 7.46
CA MET A 93 -6.88 -7.36 6.33
C MET A 93 -7.20 -8.52 5.41
N THR A 94 -6.22 -9.37 5.08
CA THR A 94 -6.43 -10.53 4.19
C THR A 94 -7.40 -11.58 4.75
N ARG A 95 -7.78 -11.52 6.03
CA ARG A 95 -8.81 -12.43 6.62
C ARG A 95 -10.15 -12.35 5.90
N GLN A 96 -10.44 -11.20 5.28
CA GLN A 96 -11.70 -10.95 4.57
C GLN A 96 -11.69 -11.47 3.13
N PHE A 97 -10.53 -11.93 2.65
CA PHE A 97 -10.31 -12.30 1.25
C PHE A 97 -9.91 -13.77 1.14
N LYS A 98 -10.03 -14.32 -0.07
CA LYS A 98 -9.22 -15.47 -0.48
C LYS A 98 -7.89 -14.92 -1.00
N VAL A 99 -6.79 -15.57 -0.67
CA VAL A 99 -5.44 -15.11 -1.03
C VAL A 99 -4.82 -16.11 -2.00
N PHE A 100 -4.28 -15.60 -3.09
CA PHE A 100 -3.61 -16.40 -4.12
C PHE A 100 -2.25 -15.78 -4.46
N ASP A 101 -1.34 -16.61 -4.97
CA ASP A 101 -0.19 -16.11 -5.73
C ASP A 101 -0.65 -15.59 -7.11
N VAL A 102 0.28 -15.02 -7.89
CA VAL A 102 -0.02 -14.50 -9.23
C VAL A 102 -0.27 -15.59 -10.28
N GLN A 103 0.02 -16.84 -9.96
CA GLN A 103 -0.31 -18.01 -10.79
C GLN A 103 -1.74 -18.53 -10.48
N GLY A 104 -2.42 -17.97 -9.48
CA GLY A 104 -3.75 -18.38 -9.03
C GLY A 104 -3.75 -19.54 -8.04
N SER A 105 -2.59 -19.95 -7.51
CA SER A 105 -2.51 -20.96 -6.47
C SER A 105 -2.90 -20.36 -5.12
N PRO A 106 -3.72 -21.04 -4.30
CA PRO A 106 -4.04 -20.56 -2.96
C PRO A 106 -2.78 -20.38 -2.11
N LEU A 107 -2.66 -19.24 -1.44
CA LEU A 107 -1.55 -18.91 -0.57
C LEU A 107 -2.00 -19.00 0.90
N SER A 108 -1.29 -19.76 1.73
CA SER A 108 -1.59 -19.81 3.17
C SER A 108 -1.17 -18.52 3.87
N ARG A 109 -1.77 -18.25 5.04
CA ARG A 109 -1.42 -17.07 5.85
C ARG A 109 0.02 -17.16 6.37
N GLU A 110 0.45 -18.35 6.74
CA GLU A 110 1.79 -18.64 7.23
C GLU A 110 2.82 -18.42 6.11
N THR A 111 2.49 -18.82 4.88
CA THR A 111 3.31 -18.59 3.71
C THR A 111 3.43 -17.09 3.43
N LEU A 112 2.30 -16.37 3.37
CA LEU A 112 2.29 -14.92 3.18
C LEU A 112 3.11 -14.19 4.25
N GLN A 113 2.94 -14.57 5.52
CA GLN A 113 3.71 -14.01 6.62
C GLN A 113 5.21 -14.26 6.45
N SER A 114 5.60 -15.48 6.11
CA SER A 114 7.00 -15.84 5.86
C SER A 114 7.61 -14.99 4.75
N MET A 115 6.87 -14.78 3.65
CA MET A 115 7.31 -13.93 2.54
C MET A 115 7.52 -12.47 2.99
N MET A 116 6.59 -11.94 3.78
CA MET A 116 6.70 -10.57 4.31
C MET A 116 7.83 -10.38 5.31
N LEU A 117 8.17 -11.42 6.09
CA LEU A 117 9.13 -11.30 7.19
C LEU A 117 10.53 -11.82 6.86
N THR A 118 10.71 -12.56 5.75
CA THR A 118 12.03 -13.11 5.40
C THR A 118 13.11 -12.03 5.22
N ASP A 119 14.31 -12.35 5.66
CA ASP A 119 15.53 -11.57 5.40
C ASP A 119 16.31 -12.10 4.20
N GLU A 120 15.80 -13.15 3.54
CA GLU A 120 16.36 -13.64 2.29
C GLU A 120 16.26 -12.55 1.21
N ARG A 121 17.42 -12.17 0.65
CA ARG A 121 17.48 -11.08 -0.34
C ARG A 121 16.85 -11.46 -1.67
N ASN A 122 17.01 -12.71 -2.12
CA ASN A 122 16.56 -13.19 -3.42
C ASN A 122 15.86 -14.56 -3.28
N PRO A 123 14.68 -14.60 -2.64
CA PRO A 123 13.94 -15.84 -2.51
C PRO A 123 13.45 -16.33 -3.88
N SER A 124 13.24 -17.64 -4.03
CA SER A 124 12.80 -18.24 -5.30
C SER A 124 11.42 -17.76 -5.77
N TRP A 125 10.59 -17.25 -4.86
CA TRP A 125 9.28 -16.66 -5.12
C TRP A 125 9.32 -15.13 -5.30
N GLY A 126 10.49 -14.50 -5.10
CA GLY A 126 10.68 -13.06 -5.27
C GLY A 126 10.82 -12.65 -6.74
N THR A 127 11.06 -11.37 -6.96
CA THR A 127 11.40 -10.85 -8.31
C THR A 127 12.91 -10.88 -8.56
N ALA A 128 13.32 -10.55 -9.78
CA ALA A 128 14.72 -10.35 -10.14
C ALA A 128 15.43 -9.25 -9.32
N TRP A 129 14.66 -8.39 -8.64
CA TRP A 129 15.18 -7.31 -7.81
C TRP A 129 15.27 -7.67 -6.31
N GLY A 130 14.71 -8.82 -5.90
CA GLY A 130 14.85 -9.35 -4.55
C GLY A 130 13.54 -9.81 -3.92
N ASN A 131 13.41 -9.67 -2.61
CA ASN A 131 12.19 -9.92 -1.83
C ASN A 131 11.12 -8.85 -2.13
N PHE A 132 10.64 -8.86 -3.35
CA PHE A 132 9.44 -8.17 -3.80
C PHE A 132 8.52 -9.26 -4.34
N PHE A 133 7.25 -9.20 -4.01
CA PHE A 133 6.32 -10.22 -4.47
C PHE A 133 4.92 -9.64 -4.65
N GLU A 134 4.11 -10.37 -5.40
CA GLU A 134 2.75 -9.97 -5.73
C GLU A 134 1.76 -11.07 -5.27
N VAL A 135 0.60 -10.65 -4.81
CA VAL A 135 -0.50 -11.55 -4.42
C VAL A 135 -1.83 -11.04 -4.93
N VAL A 136 -2.79 -11.94 -5.10
CA VAL A 136 -4.16 -11.61 -5.47
C VAL A 136 -5.09 -11.83 -4.27
N LEU A 137 -5.87 -10.81 -3.93
CA LEU A 137 -6.91 -10.87 -2.89
C LEU A 137 -8.28 -10.84 -3.56
N GLU A 138 -9.03 -11.93 -3.50
CA GLU A 138 -10.38 -12.00 -4.05
C GLU A 138 -11.41 -11.81 -2.93
N SER A 139 -12.37 -10.89 -3.12
CA SER A 139 -13.49 -10.70 -2.19
C SER A 139 -14.22 -12.03 -1.96
N LYS A 140 -14.49 -12.40 -0.71
CA LYS A 140 -15.37 -13.54 -0.43
C LYS A 140 -16.78 -13.20 -0.89
N ALA A 141 -17.37 -14.07 -1.71
CA ALA A 141 -18.76 -13.96 -2.16
C ALA A 141 -19.74 -14.03 -0.99
#